data_AF-Q68LN1-F1
#
_entry.id   AF-Q68LN1-F1
#
_cell.length_a   1.000
_cell.length_b   1.000
_cell.length_c   1.000
_cell.angle_alpha   90.00
_cell.angle_beta   90.00
_cell.angle_gamma   90.00
#
_symmetry.space_group_name_H-M   'P 1'
#
loop_
_entity.id
_entity.type
_entity.pdbx_description
1 polymer ?
#
loop_
_entity_poly.entity_id
_entity_poly.type
_entity_poly.pdbx_seq_one_letter_code
_entity_poly.pdbx_strand_id
1 'polypeptide(L)'
;GHTGNVCKFVVSTVNAGSGALAVTVEGPSKVKLDCREVEEGYEFSYTPTAPGDYLITIRYAGVHIAGSPFKAKITGDGHASGFHEQASVVVETVTKTSTTTRFSGIQNFQSDASKVVANGAGLKTAYPGNPS
;
A
#
# COMPACT_ATOMS: atom_id res chain seq x y z
N GLY A 1 15.37 1.62 2.69
CA GLY A 1 15.52 0.25 3.22
C GLY A 1 16.89 -0.27 2.87
N HIS A 2 17.19 -1.51 3.25
CA HIS A 2 18.43 -2.19 2.89
C HIS A 2 18.07 -3.51 2.19
N THR A 3 18.89 -3.97 1.25
CA THR A 3 18.70 -5.28 0.61
C THR A 3 18.71 -6.40 1.64
N GLY A 4 17.93 -7.46 1.39
CA GLY A 4 17.78 -8.61 2.30
C GLY A 4 16.95 -8.34 3.56
N ASN A 5 16.72 -7.08 3.92
CA ASN A 5 15.93 -6.70 5.10
C ASN A 5 14.46 -6.52 4.74
N VAL A 6 13.59 -7.10 5.56
CA VAL A 6 12.14 -6.92 5.43
C VAL A 6 11.79 -5.45 5.67
N CYS A 7 11.15 -4.82 4.70
CA CYS A 7 10.56 -3.50 4.78
C CYS A 7 9.05 -3.64 5.00
N LYS A 8 8.49 -2.85 5.91
CA LYS A 8 7.08 -2.95 6.30
C LYS A 8 6.38 -1.61 6.26
N PHE A 9 5.12 -1.63 5.81
CA PHE A 9 4.23 -0.49 5.92
C PHE A 9 2.79 -0.93 6.14
N VAL A 10 2.05 -0.13 6.89
CA VAL A 10 0.64 -0.33 7.21
C VAL A 10 -0.20 0.61 6.36
N VAL A 11 -1.24 0.07 5.73
CA VAL A 11 -2.27 0.84 5.04
C VAL A 11 -3.53 0.81 5.90
N SER A 12 -3.86 1.96 6.47
CA SER A 12 -5.10 2.14 7.22
C SER A 12 -6.25 2.44 6.27
N THR A 13 -7.27 1.59 6.31
CA THR A 13 -8.53 1.77 5.56
C THR A 13 -9.70 2.11 6.50
N VAL A 14 -9.38 2.59 7.70
CA VAL A 14 -10.38 2.95 8.72
C VAL A 14 -11.23 4.11 8.17
N ASN A 15 -12.55 3.94 8.18
CA ASN A 15 -13.51 4.89 7.60
C ASN A 15 -13.44 5.08 6.06
N ALA A 16 -12.71 4.24 5.33
CA ALA A 16 -12.65 4.32 3.86
C ALA A 16 -13.84 3.62 3.18
N GLY A 17 -14.65 2.85 3.92
CA GLY A 17 -15.77 2.07 3.37
C GLY A 17 -15.35 0.66 2.95
N SER A 18 -16.12 0.04 2.06
CA SER A 18 -15.75 -1.21 1.40
C SER A 18 -15.08 -0.92 0.06
N GLY A 19 -14.04 -1.68 -0.28
CA GLY A 19 -13.28 -1.47 -1.49
C GLY A 19 -12.12 -2.45 -1.64
N ALA A 20 -11.64 -2.59 -2.88
CA ALA A 20 -10.43 -3.36 -3.16
C ALA A 20 -9.19 -2.48 -2.89
N LEU A 21 -8.35 -2.90 -1.95
CA LEU A 21 -7.03 -2.34 -1.70
C LEU A 21 -6.00 -3.07 -2.56
N ALA A 22 -5.43 -2.36 -3.54
CA ALA A 22 -4.40 -2.88 -4.42
C ALA A 22 -3.05 -2.20 -4.12
N VAL A 23 -2.02 -3.01 -3.91
CA VAL A 23 -0.64 -2.58 -3.67
C VAL A 23 0.24 -3.20 -4.73
N THR A 24 1.05 -2.38 -5.39
CA THR A 24 2.02 -2.80 -6.41
C THR A 24 3.39 -2.25 -6.04
N VAL A 25 4.42 -3.08 -6.09
CA VAL A 25 5.82 -2.70 -5.88
C VAL A 25 6.59 -3.01 -7.16
N GLU A 26 7.17 -1.98 -7.76
CA GLU A 26 7.97 -2.06 -8.98
C GLU A 26 9.40 -1.65 -8.68
N GLY A 27 10.40 -2.39 -9.16
CA GLY A 27 11.79 -2.03 -8.93
C GLY A 27 12.80 -2.93 -9.62
N PRO A 28 14.09 -2.78 -9.31
CA PRO A 28 15.19 -3.46 -10.01
C PRO A 28 15.31 -4.96 -9.71
N SER A 29 14.47 -5.52 -8.84
CA SER A 29 14.44 -6.95 -8.54
C SER A 29 13.07 -7.40 -8.04
N LYS A 30 12.84 -8.70 -8.11
CA LYS A 30 11.70 -9.36 -7.47
C LYS A 30 11.70 -9.05 -6.00
N VAL A 31 10.52 -8.67 -5.51
CA VAL A 31 10.25 -8.64 -4.09
C VAL A 31 9.18 -9.68 -3.78
N LYS A 32 9.35 -10.37 -2.65
CA LYS A 32 8.23 -11.11 -2.06
C LYS A 32 7.36 -10.06 -1.36
N LEU A 33 6.12 -9.90 -1.79
CA LEU A 33 5.15 -9.01 -1.16
C LEU A 33 4.12 -9.86 -0.41
N ASP A 34 4.11 -9.73 0.91
CA ASP A 34 3.15 -10.39 1.81
C ASP A 34 2.23 -9.32 2.43
N CYS A 35 1.00 -9.72 2.75
CA CYS A 35 0.01 -8.87 3.42
C CYS A 35 -0.59 -9.60 4.62
N ARG A 36 -0.83 -8.86 5.70
CA ARG A 36 -1.49 -9.34 6.91
C ARG A 36 -2.48 -8.29 7.43
N GLU A 37 -3.65 -8.73 7.86
CA GLU A 37 -4.60 -7.87 8.57
C GLU A 37 -4.11 -7.55 9.99
N VAL A 38 -4.19 -6.28 10.36
CA VAL A 38 -3.83 -5.72 11.67
C VAL A 38 -4.95 -4.80 12.16
N GLU A 39 -4.94 -4.41 13.44
CA GLU A 39 -6.02 -3.61 14.02
C GLU A 39 -6.26 -2.28 13.28
N GLU A 40 -5.19 -1.64 12.78
CA GLU A 40 -5.27 -0.37 12.06
C GLU A 40 -5.64 -0.50 10.56
N GLY A 41 -5.68 -1.73 10.02
CA GLY A 41 -5.89 -1.99 8.59
C GLY A 41 -5.07 -3.20 8.09
N TYR A 42 -4.14 -2.97 7.16
CA TYR A 42 -3.34 -4.04 6.53
C TYR A 42 -1.85 -3.71 6.56
N GLU A 43 -1.04 -4.58 7.16
CA GLU A 43 0.42 -4.54 7.11
C GLU A 43 0.92 -5.27 5.86
N PHE A 44 1.66 -4.55 5.01
CA PHE A 44 2.39 -5.09 3.89
C PHE A 44 3.87 -5.23 4.24
N SER A 45 4.46 -6.36 3.89
CA SER A 45 5.88 -6.66 4.06
C SER A 45 6.51 -7.00 2.72
N TYR A 46 7.63 -6.37 2.39
CA TYR A 46 8.41 -6.71 1.20
C TYR A 46 9.90 -6.80 1.49
N THR A 47 10.60 -7.73 0.83
CA THR A 47 12.04 -7.91 0.97
C THR A 47 12.73 -7.64 -0.37
N PRO A 48 13.38 -6.48 -0.55
CA PRO A 48 14.13 -6.19 -1.76
C PRO A 48 15.46 -6.96 -1.76
N THR A 49 15.84 -7.48 -2.93
CA THR A 49 17.07 -8.28 -3.12
C THR A 49 18.14 -7.55 -3.92
N ALA A 50 17.81 -6.38 -4.49
CA ALA A 50 18.77 -5.51 -5.17
C ALA A 50 18.63 -4.05 -4.69
N PRO A 51 19.73 -3.28 -4.68
CA PRO A 51 19.66 -1.86 -4.39
C PRO A 51 19.03 -1.11 -5.57
N GLY A 52 18.42 0.05 -5.27
CA GLY A 52 17.84 0.95 -6.26
C GLY A 52 16.55 1.59 -5.77
N ASP A 53 15.85 2.24 -6.70
CA ASP A 53 14.59 2.91 -6.42
C ASP A 53 13.42 1.97 -6.72
N TYR A 54 12.61 1.72 -5.70
CA TYR A 54 11.36 0.97 -5.81
C TYR A 54 10.18 1.95 -5.79
N LEU A 55 9.20 1.71 -6.65
CA LEU A 55 7.95 2.47 -6.75
C LEU A 55 6.82 1.64 -6.16
N ILE A 56 6.20 2.17 -5.11
CA ILE A 56 5.10 1.50 -4.39
C ILE A 56 3.81 2.25 -4.74
N THR A 57 2.97 1.63 -5.55
CA THR A 57 1.67 2.17 -5.93
C THR A 57 0.59 1.56 -5.05
N ILE A 58 -0.15 2.42 -4.35
CA ILE A 58 -1.28 2.01 -3.51
C ILE A 58 -2.55 2.63 -4.08
N ARG A 59 -3.56 1.79 -4.33
CA ARG A 59 -4.87 2.16 -4.86
C ARG A 59 -5.97 1.56 -4.00
N TYR A 60 -7.03 2.31 -3.77
CA TYR A 60 -8.22 1.86 -3.08
C TYR A 60 -9.44 2.07 -3.97
N ALA A 61 -10.22 0.99 -4.19
CA ALA A 61 -11.33 0.96 -5.15
C ALA A 61 -10.94 1.47 -6.55
N GLY A 62 -9.72 1.16 -6.99
CA GLY A 62 -9.18 1.59 -8.29
C GLY A 62 -8.59 3.01 -8.31
N VAL A 63 -8.69 3.78 -7.23
CA VAL A 63 -8.22 5.18 -7.13
C VAL A 63 -6.93 5.28 -6.32
N HIS A 64 -5.97 6.10 -6.74
CA HIS A 64 -4.75 6.35 -5.97
C HIS A 64 -5.06 7.01 -4.62
N ILE A 65 -4.44 6.52 -3.55
CA ILE A 65 -4.52 7.15 -2.23
C ILE A 65 -3.60 8.38 -2.16
N ALA A 66 -3.76 9.20 -1.13
CA ALA A 66 -2.88 10.34 -0.89
C ALA A 66 -1.41 9.88 -0.75
N GLY A 67 -0.50 10.55 -1.47
CA GLY A 67 0.94 10.25 -1.46
C GLY A 67 1.38 9.12 -2.40
N SER A 68 0.44 8.37 -2.99
CA SER A 68 0.71 7.36 -4.01
C SER A 68 1.04 8.01 -5.36
N PRO A 69 2.05 7.52 -6.11
CA PRO A 69 2.96 6.43 -5.74
C PRO A 69 4.08 6.90 -4.79
N PHE A 70 4.51 6.00 -3.92
CA PHE A 70 5.59 6.22 -2.97
C PHE A 70 6.93 5.74 -3.53
N LYS A 71 8.02 6.46 -3.25
CA LYS A 71 9.36 6.04 -3.65
C LYS A 71 10.11 5.46 -2.46
N ALA A 72 10.61 4.25 -2.59
CA ALA A 72 11.43 3.57 -1.60
C ALA A 72 12.86 3.40 -2.11
N LYS A 73 13.80 4.16 -1.55
CA LYS A 73 15.23 4.00 -1.86
C LYS A 73 15.79 2.83 -1.06
N ILE A 74 16.30 1.81 -1.74
CA ILE A 74 16.95 0.64 -1.16
C ILE A 74 18.45 0.71 -1.43
N THR A 75 19.26 0.54 -0.38
CA THR A 75 20.72 0.48 -0.45
C THR A 75 21.23 -0.90 -0.07
N GLY A 76 22.51 -1.18 -0.30
CA GLY A 76 23.15 -2.46 0.01
C GLY A 76 23.62 -3.17 -1.25
N ASP A 77 23.97 -4.45 -1.10
CA ASP A 77 24.48 -5.28 -2.18
C ASP A 77 23.37 -6.14 -2.77
N GLY A 78 23.50 -6.49 -4.06
CA GLY A 78 22.54 -7.33 -4.76
C GLY A 78 22.62 -7.15 -6.28
N HIS A 79 22.12 -8.15 -7.01
CA HIS A 79 22.13 -8.11 -8.48
C HIS A 79 20.79 -7.62 -8.99
N ALA A 80 20.75 -6.43 -9.59
CA ALA A 80 19.57 -5.97 -10.31
C ALA A 80 19.36 -6.86 -11.54
N SER A 81 18.11 -7.25 -11.83
CA SER A 81 17.79 -8.11 -12.98
C SER A 81 17.93 -7.41 -14.33
N GLY A 82 18.26 -6.11 -14.34
CA GLY A 82 18.33 -5.27 -15.54
C GLY A 82 16.96 -4.84 -16.07
N PHE A 83 15.87 -5.36 -15.50
CA PHE A 83 14.48 -5.02 -15.82
C PHE A 83 13.73 -4.59 -14.58
N HIS A 84 12.66 -3.81 -14.78
CA HIS A 84 11.73 -3.49 -13.70
C HIS A 84 10.84 -4.70 -13.43
N GLU A 85 10.96 -5.29 -12.24
CA GLU A 85 10.13 -6.39 -11.78
C GLU A 85 8.97 -5.86 -10.93
N GLN A 86 7.79 -6.45 -11.11
CA GLN A 86 6.54 -6.02 -10.49
C GLN A 86 5.99 -7.11 -9.58
N ALA A 87 5.67 -6.75 -8.33
CA ALA A 87 4.93 -7.58 -7.40
C ALA A 87 3.63 -6.86 -6.98
N SER A 88 2.49 -7.54 -7.08
CA SER A 88 1.18 -6.95 -6.74
C SER A 88 0.39 -7.84 -5.80
N VAL A 89 -0.30 -7.22 -4.84
CA VAL A 89 -1.26 -7.87 -3.93
C VAL A 89 -2.55 -7.06 -3.94
N VAL A 90 -3.69 -7.75 -4.00
CA VAL A 90 -5.03 -7.15 -3.92
C VAL A 90 -5.77 -7.79 -2.75
N VAL A 91 -6.38 -6.96 -1.91
CA VAL A 91 -7.12 -7.38 -0.73
C VAL A 91 -8.49 -6.71 -0.75
N GLU A 92 -9.55 -7.47 -0.53
CA GLU A 92 -10.91 -6.92 -0.44
C GLU A 92 -11.21 -6.53 1.02
N THR A 93 -11.48 -5.25 1.26
CA THR A 93 -11.83 -4.78 2.61
C THR A 93 -13.33 -4.91 2.82
N VAL A 94 -13.75 -5.84 3.68
CA VAL A 94 -15.14 -5.95 4.12
C VAL A 94 -15.38 -4.96 5.27
N THR A 95 -16.39 -4.10 5.13
CA THR A 95 -16.87 -3.33 6.28
C THR A 95 -17.46 -4.34 7.26
N LYS A 96 -16.91 -4.41 8.48
CA LYS A 96 -17.47 -5.23 9.55
C LYS A 96 -18.79 -4.59 10.01
N THR A 97 -19.83 -4.66 9.18
CA THR A 97 -21.17 -4.21 9.50
C THR A 97 -21.71 -5.16 10.56
N SER A 98 -21.56 -4.77 11.83
CA SER A 98 -22.32 -5.36 12.93
C SER A 98 -23.80 -5.36 12.54
N THR A 99 -24.36 -6.55 12.38
CA THR A 99 -25.78 -6.82 12.21
C THR A 99 -26.56 -6.05 13.28
N THR A 100 -27.43 -5.10 12.91
CA THR A 100 -28.69 -4.75 13.61
C THR A 100 -29.48 -3.67 12.87
N THR A 101 -30.68 -4.07 12.43
CA THR A 101 -31.89 -3.26 12.17
C THR A 101 -32.07 -2.58 10.81
N ARG A 102 -32.96 -3.20 10.03
CA ARG A 102 -33.99 -2.60 9.17
C ARG A 102 -34.10 -1.08 9.26
N PHE A 103 -33.47 -0.34 8.35
CA PHE A 103 -34.03 0.93 7.88
C PHE A 103 -33.79 1.04 6.38
N SER A 104 -34.92 1.12 5.68
CA SER A 104 -35.06 1.55 4.30
C SER A 104 -34.33 2.88 4.07
N GLY A 105 -33.14 2.79 3.48
CA GLY A 105 -32.35 3.93 3.02
C GLY A 105 -31.12 3.38 2.30
N ILE A 106 -31.07 3.58 0.98
CA ILE A 106 -29.93 3.19 0.13
C ILE A 106 -28.76 4.09 0.51
N GLN A 107 -28.05 3.79 1.60
CA GLN A 107 -26.77 4.42 1.88
C GLN A 107 -25.71 3.69 1.08
N ASN A 108 -25.49 4.20 -0.12
CA ASN A 108 -24.38 3.83 -0.99
C ASN A 108 -23.08 4.18 -0.28
N PHE A 109 -22.55 3.26 0.54
CA PHE A 109 -21.24 3.37 1.18
C PHE A 109 -20.18 3.32 0.06
N GLN A 110 -19.95 4.47 -0.54
CA GLN A 110 -18.97 4.64 -1.60
C GLN A 110 -17.59 4.61 -0.96
N SER A 111 -16.66 3.85 -1.54
CA SER A 111 -15.28 3.81 -1.08
C SER A 111 -14.64 5.20 -1.19
N ASP A 112 -13.91 5.63 -0.16
CA ASP A 112 -13.19 6.90 -0.15
C ASP A 112 -11.68 6.67 -0.01
N ALA A 113 -10.98 6.69 -1.14
CA ALA A 113 -9.52 6.52 -1.20
C ALA A 113 -8.75 7.64 -0.48
N SER A 114 -9.37 8.82 -0.26
CA SER A 114 -8.74 9.94 0.44
C SER A 114 -8.65 9.70 1.95
N LYS A 115 -9.46 8.77 2.48
CA LYS A 115 -9.40 8.33 3.88
C LYS A 115 -8.36 7.25 4.13
N VAL A 116 -7.82 6.65 3.06
CA VAL A 116 -6.81 5.62 3.16
C VAL A 116 -5.44 6.24 3.35
N VAL A 117 -4.73 5.82 4.40
CA VAL A 117 -3.41 6.36 4.75
C VAL A 117 -2.40 5.23 4.81
N ALA A 118 -1.23 5.41 4.20
CA ALA A 118 -0.14 4.45 4.25
C ALA A 118 1.04 5.00 5.07
N ASN A 119 1.45 4.27 6.11
CA ASN A 119 2.52 4.66 7.03
C ASN A 119 3.50 3.49 7.22
N GLY A 120 4.81 3.75 7.16
CA GLY A 120 5.77 2.69 7.43
C GLY A 120 7.19 2.96 6.98
N ALA A 121 8.07 2.00 7.31
CA ALA A 121 9.47 2.06 6.99
C ALA A 121 9.68 1.97 5.47
N GLY A 122 10.29 3.00 4.89
CA GLY A 122 10.65 3.04 3.46
C GLY A 122 9.63 3.72 2.56
N LEU A 123 8.45 4.12 3.05
CA LEU A 123 7.55 5.00 2.30
C LEU A 123 8.07 6.44 2.41
N LYS A 124 8.77 6.92 1.38
CA LYS A 124 8.98 8.36 1.19
C LYS A 124 7.80 8.86 0.37
N THR A 125 7.01 9.78 0.91
CA THR A 125 6.05 10.51 0.09
C THR A 125 6.83 11.19 -1.04
N ALA A 126 6.40 10.99 -2.29
CA ALA A 126 7.05 11.60 -3.44
C ALA A 126 6.83 13.12 -3.50
N TYR A 127 5.86 13.64 -2.75
CA TYR A 127 5.52 15.05 -2.65
C TYR A 127 5.62 15.52 -1.19
N PRO A 128 6.74 16.14 -0.77
CA PRO A 128 6.65 17.15 0.26
C PRO A 128 5.81 18.29 -0.31
N GLY A 129 4.71 18.63 0.34
CA GLY A 129 3.93 19.82 0.00
C GLY A 129 4.88 21.00 -0.17
N ASN A 130 4.81 21.65 -1.33
CA ASN A 130 5.50 22.90 -1.60
C ASN A 130 5.02 23.92 -0.55
N PRO A 131 5.85 24.36 0.42
CA PRO A 131 5.45 25.48 1.25
C PRO A 131 5.49 26.72 0.35
N SER A 132 4.31 27.27 0.07
CA SER A 132 4.12 28.60 -0.50
C SER A 132 4.73 29.67 0.37
#